data_AF-A0A8S4D9H9-F1
#
_entry.id   AF-A0A8S4D9H9-F1
#
_cell.length_a   1.000
_cell.length_b   1.000
_cell.length_c   1.000
_cell.angle_alpha   90.00
_cell.angle_beta   90.00
_cell.angle_gamma   90.00
#
_symmetry.space_group_name_H-M   'P 1'
#
loop_
_entity.id
_entity.type
_entity.pdbx_description
1 polymer ?
#
loop_
_entity_poly.entity_id
_entity_poly.type
_entity_poly.pdbx_seq_one_letter_code
_entity_poly.pdbx_strand_id
1 'polypeptide(L)'
;MFVQTPALAVKISSQTVCAIKSAYHLSGNRIGSALAWAVRGGSARAARRAAQRALLQYTREGTLPAADALLTIGPHMLLADQLVFLAKYCEFHRLYKNRDFKAAGKLLISLLTSKITPDYFWETLLLDTLPLLESDTVIFSAEETCDTMALLAHKGRSLSEEKTELLRLALVRNLARASLAPSEE
;
A
#
# COMPACT_ATOMS: atom_id res chain seq x y z
N MET A 1 39.03 -45.34 24.25
CA MET A 1 37.58 -45.43 24.03
C MET A 1 36.99 -44.06 24.43
N PHE A 2 37.09 -43.05 23.57
CA PHE A 2 36.52 -41.73 23.84
C PHE A 2 35.17 -41.64 23.16
N VAL A 3 34.11 -41.59 23.96
CA VAL A 3 32.73 -41.42 23.51
C VAL A 3 32.58 -39.97 23.05
N GLN A 4 32.44 -39.78 21.75
CA GLN A 4 32.14 -38.49 21.15
C GLN A 4 30.65 -38.21 21.31
N THR A 5 30.28 -37.38 22.29
CA THR A 5 28.93 -36.81 22.38
C THR A 5 28.73 -35.82 21.22
N PRO A 6 27.70 -35.95 20.37
CA PRO A 6 27.41 -34.93 19.38
C PRO A 6 26.72 -33.75 20.09
N ALA A 7 27.40 -32.61 20.13
CA ALA A 7 26.76 -31.35 20.45
C ALA A 7 25.70 -31.05 19.39
N LEU A 8 24.42 -31.11 19.79
CA LEU A 8 23.30 -30.57 19.03
C LEU A 8 23.40 -29.04 19.01
N ALA A 9 24.35 -28.51 18.23
CA ALA A 9 24.38 -27.10 17.88
C ALA A 9 23.20 -26.85 16.93
N VAL A 10 22.06 -26.43 17.49
CA VAL A 10 20.95 -25.89 16.71
C VAL A 10 21.50 -24.71 15.93
N LYS A 11 21.76 -24.91 14.64
CA LYS A 11 22.24 -23.89 13.72
C LYS A 11 21.08 -22.93 13.46
N ILE A 12 20.89 -21.95 14.35
CA ILE A 12 19.86 -20.92 14.18
C ILE A 12 20.28 -20.10 12.96
N SER A 13 19.57 -20.27 11.84
CA SER A 13 19.83 -19.50 10.65
C SER A 13 19.54 -18.02 10.89
N SER A 14 20.26 -17.13 10.19
CA SER A 14 20.01 -15.68 10.23
C SER A 14 18.53 -15.34 9.93
N GLN A 15 17.87 -16.14 9.10
CA GLN A 15 16.44 -16.03 8.79
C GLN A 15 15.54 -16.29 10.00
N THR A 16 15.85 -17.32 10.81
CA THR A 16 15.09 -17.63 12.05
C THR A 16 15.21 -16.50 13.06
N VAL A 17 16.41 -15.92 13.22
CA VAL A 17 16.62 -14.75 14.10
C VAL A 17 15.78 -13.55 13.64
N CYS A 18 15.80 -13.26 12.34
CA CYS A 18 15.02 -12.17 11.77
C CYS A 18 13.50 -12.38 11.94
N ALA A 19 13.03 -13.61 11.77
CA ALA A 19 11.63 -13.97 11.96
C ALA A 19 11.18 -13.80 13.43
N ILE A 20 12.00 -14.24 14.39
CA ILE A 20 11.73 -14.07 15.83
C ILE A 20 11.70 -12.58 16.19
N LYS A 21 12.69 -11.79 15.75
CA LYS A 21 12.73 -10.34 16.00
C LYS A 21 11.53 -9.62 15.39
N SER A 22 11.14 -9.97 14.16
CA SER A 22 9.95 -9.40 13.53
C SER A 22 8.69 -9.69 14.36
N ALA A 23 8.49 -10.94 14.80
CA ALA A 23 7.36 -11.32 15.65
C ALA A 23 7.36 -10.57 17.00
N TYR A 24 8.52 -10.44 17.64
CA TYR A 24 8.69 -9.69 18.88
C TYR A 24 8.35 -8.19 18.72
N HIS A 25 8.75 -7.57 17.61
CA HIS A 25 8.40 -6.18 17.35
C HIS A 25 6.91 -6.01 17.00
N LEU A 26 6.29 -7.00 16.33
CA LEU A 26 4.84 -6.99 16.08
C LEU A 26 4.05 -7.05 17.39
N SER A 27 4.45 -7.89 18.35
CA SER A 27 3.77 -7.96 19.66
C SER A 27 3.92 -6.68 20.46
N GLY A 28 5.00 -5.94 20.28
CA GLY A 28 5.22 -4.62 20.89
C GLY A 28 4.67 -3.42 20.10
N ASN A 29 3.82 -3.63 19.09
CA ASN A 29 3.26 -2.59 18.21
C ASN A 29 4.31 -1.69 17.49
N ARG A 30 5.55 -2.17 17.36
CA ARG A 30 6.65 -1.46 16.66
C ARG A 30 6.72 -1.90 15.21
N ILE A 31 5.73 -1.52 14.42
CA ILE A 31 5.54 -2.03 13.05
C ILE A 31 6.72 -1.73 12.13
N GLY A 32 7.28 -0.51 12.19
CA GLY A 32 8.44 -0.15 11.37
C GLY A 32 9.64 -1.07 11.59
N SER A 33 9.95 -1.38 12.85
CA SER A 33 11.01 -2.33 13.21
C SER A 33 10.66 -3.76 12.78
N ALA A 34 9.40 -4.16 12.92
CA ALA A 34 8.94 -5.47 12.46
C ALA A 34 9.10 -5.68 10.96
N LEU A 35 8.77 -4.65 10.16
CA LEU A 35 8.97 -4.62 8.71
C LEU A 35 10.46 -4.72 8.35
N ALA A 36 11.31 -3.92 8.99
CA ALA A 36 12.75 -3.93 8.73
C ALA A 36 13.38 -5.31 8.97
N TRP A 37 13.01 -5.98 10.08
CA TRP A 37 13.50 -7.34 10.37
C TRP A 37 12.89 -8.39 9.45
N ALA A 38 11.61 -8.27 9.07
CA ALA A 38 10.96 -9.20 8.15
C ALA A 38 11.62 -9.19 6.76
N VAL A 39 11.89 -8.00 6.23
CA VAL A 39 12.53 -7.81 4.93
C VAL A 39 13.98 -8.31 4.98
N ARG A 40 14.75 -7.93 6.00
CA ARG A 40 16.14 -8.38 6.17
C ARG A 40 16.26 -9.90 6.24
N GLY A 41 15.28 -10.56 6.85
CA GLY A 41 15.25 -12.01 6.96
C GLY A 41 14.86 -12.74 5.68
N GLY A 42 14.44 -12.04 4.63
CA GLY A 42 13.95 -12.64 3.38
C GLY A 42 12.68 -13.49 3.54
N SER A 43 11.97 -13.38 4.66
CA SER A 43 10.82 -14.24 4.96
C SER A 43 9.53 -13.64 4.40
N ALA A 44 9.05 -14.16 3.27
CA ALA A 44 7.79 -13.76 2.65
C ALA A 44 6.59 -13.77 3.63
N ARG A 45 6.51 -14.80 4.49
CA ARG A 45 5.43 -14.91 5.49
C ARG A 45 5.52 -13.82 6.55
N ALA A 46 6.72 -13.50 7.04
CA ALA A 46 6.90 -12.42 8.02
C ALA A 46 6.63 -11.06 7.39
N ALA A 47 7.12 -10.83 6.17
CA ALA A 47 6.89 -9.61 5.41
C ALA A 47 5.40 -9.36 5.17
N ARG A 48 4.66 -10.38 4.70
CA ARG A 48 3.21 -10.33 4.54
C ARG A 48 2.49 -9.92 5.83
N ARG A 49 2.80 -10.57 6.95
CA ARG A 49 2.14 -10.27 8.24
C ARG A 49 2.43 -8.85 8.71
N ALA A 50 3.69 -8.41 8.60
CA ALA A 50 4.08 -7.08 9.01
C ALA A 50 3.42 -6.01 8.13
N ALA A 51 3.36 -6.23 6.81
CA ALA A 51 2.70 -5.33 5.87
C ALA A 51 1.18 -5.26 6.10
N GLN A 52 0.51 -6.39 6.30
CA GLN A 52 -0.92 -6.42 6.63
C GLN A 52 -1.22 -5.67 7.93
N ARG A 53 -0.38 -5.86 8.97
CA ARG A 53 -0.56 -5.13 10.23
C ARG A 53 -0.38 -3.62 10.06
N ALA A 54 0.59 -3.20 9.24
CA ALA A 54 0.81 -1.80 8.89
C ALA A 54 -0.41 -1.17 8.21
N LEU A 55 -0.93 -1.84 7.18
CA LEU A 55 -2.10 -1.36 6.43
C LEU A 55 -3.35 -1.29 7.32
N LEU A 56 -3.59 -2.31 8.15
CA LEU A 56 -4.71 -2.32 9.11
C LEU A 56 -4.58 -1.25 10.20
N GLN A 57 -3.36 -0.90 10.60
CA GLN A 57 -3.16 0.21 11.53
C GLN A 57 -3.47 1.55 10.83
N TYR A 58 -2.99 1.71 9.58
CA TYR A 58 -3.26 2.90 8.79
C TYR A 58 -4.76 3.14 8.60
N THR A 59 -5.56 2.12 8.27
CA THR A 59 -7.01 2.29 8.09
C THR A 59 -7.74 2.72 9.36
N ARG A 60 -7.12 2.58 10.54
CA ARG A 60 -7.70 2.96 11.84
C ARG A 60 -7.18 4.30 12.35
N GLU A 61 -5.90 4.58 12.13
CA GLU A 61 -5.16 5.66 12.79
C GLU A 61 -4.64 6.72 11.81
N GLY A 62 -4.73 6.49 10.49
CA GLY A 62 -4.26 7.41 9.45
C GLY A 62 -2.74 7.57 9.39
N THR A 63 -1.97 6.76 10.13
CA THR A 63 -0.50 6.89 10.21
C THR A 63 0.19 5.72 9.54
N LEU A 64 0.99 6.00 8.50
CA LEU A 64 1.80 4.98 7.83
C LEU A 64 3.10 4.73 8.61
N PRO A 65 3.41 3.47 8.97
CA PRO A 65 4.65 3.18 9.67
C PRO A 65 5.84 3.22 8.71
N ALA A 66 6.89 3.94 9.11
CA ALA A 66 8.26 3.80 8.60
C ALA A 66 8.39 3.83 7.06
N ALA A 67 7.82 4.85 6.41
CA ALA A 67 7.97 5.08 4.97
C ALA A 67 9.45 5.06 4.53
N ASP A 68 10.34 5.67 5.31
CA ASP A 68 11.78 5.75 5.01
C ASP A 68 12.46 4.37 4.99
N ALA A 69 12.01 3.44 5.85
CA ALA A 69 12.56 2.09 5.88
C ALA A 69 12.12 1.28 4.65
N LEU A 70 10.92 1.54 4.12
CA LEU A 70 10.38 0.84 2.96
C LEU A 70 11.11 1.23 1.65
N LEU A 71 11.66 2.44 1.57
CA LEU A 71 12.44 2.94 0.43
C LEU A 71 13.79 2.21 0.25
N THR A 72 14.29 1.53 1.29
CA THR A 72 15.57 0.80 1.25
C THR A 72 15.43 -0.70 0.95
N ILE A 73 14.21 -1.18 0.68
CA ILE A 73 13.88 -2.62 0.55
C ILE A 73 14.44 -3.25 -0.72
N GLY A 74 14.60 -2.48 -1.80
CA GLY A 74 15.13 -2.94 -3.09
C GLY A 74 14.42 -4.22 -3.59
N PRO A 75 15.16 -5.27 -4.03
CA PRO A 75 14.56 -6.47 -4.63
C PRO A 75 13.71 -7.33 -3.67
N HIS A 76 13.79 -7.10 -2.36
CA HIS A 76 13.00 -7.83 -1.36
C HIS A 76 11.52 -7.42 -1.34
N MET A 77 11.13 -6.42 -2.14
CA MET A 77 9.74 -5.96 -2.22
C MET A 77 8.81 -7.02 -2.83
N LEU A 78 9.35 -7.85 -3.73
CA LEU A 78 8.61 -8.92 -4.42
C LEU A 78 8.35 -10.17 -3.55
N LEU A 79 8.71 -10.13 -2.26
CA LEU A 79 8.47 -11.24 -1.34
C LEU A 79 6.98 -11.46 -1.03
N ALA A 80 6.15 -10.41 -1.09
CA ALA A 80 4.72 -10.50 -0.84
C ALA A 80 3.97 -9.31 -1.47
N ASP A 81 2.84 -9.56 -2.11
CA ASP A 81 1.98 -8.54 -2.72
C ASP A 81 1.59 -7.42 -1.75
N GLN A 82 1.32 -7.76 -0.49
CA GLN A 82 0.97 -6.77 0.54
C GLN A 82 2.14 -5.83 0.87
N LEU A 83 3.38 -6.32 0.74
CA LEU A 83 4.57 -5.49 0.92
C LEU A 83 4.77 -4.57 -0.30
N VAL A 84 4.55 -5.09 -1.52
CA VAL A 84 4.55 -4.27 -2.75
C VAL A 84 3.51 -3.16 -2.66
N PHE A 85 2.28 -3.51 -2.27
CA PHE A 85 1.19 -2.57 -2.10
C PHE A 85 1.56 -1.50 -1.07
N LEU A 86 2.00 -1.90 0.12
CA LEU A 86 2.38 -0.97 1.18
C LEU A 86 3.49 -0.02 0.73
N ALA A 87 4.53 -0.51 0.05
CA ALA A 87 5.62 0.32 -0.42
C ALA A 87 5.16 1.35 -1.46
N LYS A 88 4.39 0.92 -2.47
CA LYS A 88 3.80 1.82 -3.47
C LYS A 88 2.85 2.84 -2.82
N TYR A 89 2.07 2.42 -1.84
CA TYR A 89 1.15 3.31 -1.15
C TYR A 89 1.88 4.35 -0.28
N CYS A 90 2.97 3.98 0.38
CA CYS A 90 3.86 4.93 1.04
C CYS A 90 4.49 5.93 0.06
N GLU A 91 4.89 5.46 -1.13
CA GLU A 91 5.42 6.32 -2.18
C GLU A 91 4.37 7.30 -2.72
N PHE A 92 3.11 6.86 -2.87
CA PHE A 92 1.98 7.75 -3.18
C PHE A 92 1.87 8.89 -2.17
N HIS A 93 1.89 8.58 -0.87
CA HIS A 93 1.84 9.60 0.19
C HIS A 93 3.05 10.55 0.13
N ARG A 94 4.23 10.06 -0.23
CA ARG A 94 5.43 10.88 -0.40
C ARG A 94 5.28 11.87 -1.57
N LEU A 95 4.84 11.37 -2.72
CA LEU A 95 4.58 12.20 -3.92
C LEU A 95 3.49 13.25 -3.64
N TYR A 96 2.41 12.84 -2.98
CA TYR A 96 1.32 13.73 -2.59
C TYR A 96 1.79 14.85 -1.64
N LYS A 97 2.58 14.51 -0.61
CA LYS A 97 3.17 15.50 0.31
C LYS A 97 4.11 16.48 -0.41
N ASN A 98 4.82 16.00 -1.42
CA ASN A 98 5.71 16.81 -2.25
C ASN A 98 4.97 17.61 -3.34
N ARG A 99 3.63 17.55 -3.38
CA ARG A 99 2.77 18.19 -4.39
C ARG A 99 3.00 17.72 -5.82
N ASP A 100 3.60 16.55 -6.01
CA ASP A 100 3.70 15.90 -7.31
C ASP A 100 2.40 15.11 -7.59
N PHE A 101 1.33 15.85 -7.85
CA PHE A 101 -0.02 15.28 -7.97
C PHE A 101 -0.19 14.44 -9.23
N LYS A 102 0.48 14.78 -10.35
CA LYS A 102 0.44 13.96 -11.58
C LYS A 102 1.08 12.59 -11.31
N ALA A 103 2.25 12.51 -10.66
CA ALA A 103 2.87 11.23 -10.34
C ALA A 103 2.09 10.46 -9.26
N ALA A 104 1.58 11.16 -8.24
CA ALA A 104 0.75 10.55 -7.19
C ALA A 104 -0.52 9.92 -7.78
N GLY A 105 -1.22 10.64 -8.68
CA GLY A 105 -2.41 10.15 -9.36
C GLY A 105 -2.15 8.89 -10.19
N LYS A 106 -1.09 8.89 -11.01
CA LYS A 106 -0.69 7.70 -11.79
C LYS A 106 -0.40 6.50 -10.90
N LEU A 107 0.28 6.71 -9.78
CA LEU A 107 0.58 5.63 -8.84
C LEU A 107 -0.69 5.11 -8.15
N LEU A 108 -1.62 6.00 -7.80
CA LEU A 108 -2.91 5.63 -7.21
C LEU A 108 -3.78 4.83 -8.19
N ILE A 109 -3.88 5.26 -9.45
CA ILE A 109 -4.52 4.49 -10.53
C ILE A 109 -3.86 3.12 -10.72
N SER A 110 -2.52 3.06 -10.70
CA SER A 110 -1.81 1.78 -10.77
C SER A 110 -2.19 0.84 -9.62
N LEU A 111 -2.41 1.36 -8.41
CA LEU A 111 -2.89 0.55 -7.28
C LEU A 111 -4.34 0.10 -7.49
N LEU A 112 -5.21 0.99 -7.95
CA LEU A 112 -6.63 0.72 -8.18
C LEU A 112 -6.87 -0.35 -9.26
N THR A 113 -6.04 -0.39 -10.29
CA THR A 113 -6.16 -1.36 -11.40
C THR A 113 -5.34 -2.64 -11.16
N SER A 114 -4.46 -2.65 -10.17
CA SER A 114 -3.64 -3.81 -9.83
C SER A 114 -4.40 -4.88 -9.02
N LYS A 115 -3.91 -6.13 -9.09
CA LYS A 115 -4.42 -7.25 -8.29
C LYS A 115 -3.80 -7.35 -6.89
N ILE A 116 -2.95 -6.40 -6.49
CA ILE A 116 -2.23 -6.45 -5.21
C ILE A 116 -2.94 -5.72 -4.07
N THR A 117 -4.00 -4.98 -4.37
CA THR A 117 -4.78 -4.21 -3.39
C THR A 117 -5.60 -5.15 -2.48
N PRO A 118 -5.40 -5.11 -1.15
CA PRO A 118 -6.19 -5.92 -0.23
C PRO A 118 -7.67 -5.53 -0.23
N ASP A 119 -8.58 -6.52 -0.15
CA ASP A 119 -10.02 -6.26 -0.27
C ASP A 119 -10.59 -5.30 0.78
N TYR A 120 -10.04 -5.29 2.00
CA TYR A 120 -10.48 -4.37 3.05
C TYR A 120 -9.99 -2.93 2.85
N PHE A 121 -9.07 -2.69 1.91
CA PHE A 121 -8.40 -1.41 1.72
C PHE A 121 -9.02 -0.57 0.58
N TRP A 122 -9.94 -1.15 -0.21
CA TRP A 122 -10.55 -0.45 -1.35
C TRP A 122 -11.25 0.84 -0.97
N GLU A 123 -11.95 0.87 0.17
CA GLU A 123 -12.61 2.09 0.64
C GLU A 123 -11.60 3.22 0.86
N THR A 124 -10.53 2.95 1.61
CA THR A 124 -9.46 3.92 1.87
C THR A 124 -8.84 4.40 0.56
N LEU A 125 -8.49 3.47 -0.32
CA LEU A 125 -7.84 3.77 -1.60
C LEU A 125 -8.74 4.61 -2.53
N LEU A 126 -10.04 4.31 -2.58
CA LEU A 126 -11.01 5.09 -3.35
C LEU A 126 -11.17 6.49 -2.76
N LEU A 127 -11.30 6.62 -1.44
CA LEU A 127 -11.41 7.94 -0.81
C LEU A 127 -10.16 8.81 -1.02
N ASP A 128 -8.98 8.20 -1.08
CA ASP A 128 -7.73 8.92 -1.39
C ASP A 128 -7.70 9.48 -2.83
N THR A 129 -8.60 9.05 -3.72
CA THR A 129 -8.73 9.66 -5.05
C THR A 129 -9.43 11.01 -5.00
N LEU A 130 -10.27 11.27 -3.99
CA LEU A 130 -11.11 12.48 -3.93
C LEU A 130 -10.32 13.78 -4.09
N PRO A 131 -9.22 14.02 -3.35
CA PRO A 131 -8.47 15.27 -3.47
C PRO A 131 -7.86 15.46 -4.86
N LEU A 132 -7.48 14.37 -5.54
CA LEU A 132 -6.91 14.42 -6.89
C LEU A 132 -7.98 14.59 -7.96
N LEU A 133 -9.13 13.96 -7.78
CA LEU A 133 -10.32 14.11 -8.62
C LEU A 133 -10.94 15.50 -8.50
N GLU A 134 -10.75 16.21 -7.38
CA GLU A 134 -11.28 17.56 -7.18
C GLU A 134 -10.22 18.66 -7.41
N SER A 135 -8.97 18.29 -7.74
CA SER A 135 -7.91 19.24 -8.07
C SER A 135 -8.30 20.17 -9.22
N ASP A 136 -7.86 21.44 -9.18
CA ASP A 136 -8.14 22.42 -10.24
C ASP A 136 -7.59 21.99 -11.60
N THR A 137 -6.46 21.29 -11.60
CA THR A 137 -5.87 20.69 -12.79
C THR A 137 -6.36 19.26 -12.97
N VAL A 138 -6.60 18.84 -14.20
CA VAL A 138 -6.94 17.44 -14.52
C VAL A 138 -5.75 16.53 -14.20
N ILE A 139 -5.87 15.76 -13.12
CA ILE A 139 -4.88 14.75 -12.73
C ILE A 139 -5.23 13.39 -13.32
N PHE A 140 -6.51 13.04 -13.36
CA PHE A 140 -7.03 11.78 -13.88
C PHE A 140 -7.59 12.04 -15.26
N SER A 141 -7.15 11.28 -16.27
CA SER A 141 -7.69 11.36 -17.62
C SER A 141 -9.16 10.93 -17.66
N ALA A 142 -9.85 11.20 -18.77
CA ALA A 142 -11.22 10.72 -18.97
C ALA A 142 -11.29 9.18 -18.89
N GLU A 143 -10.31 8.48 -19.45
CA GLU A 143 -10.19 7.02 -19.40
C GLU A 143 -9.97 6.53 -17.96
N GLU A 144 -8.99 7.09 -17.25
CA GLU A 144 -8.69 6.73 -15.86
C GLU A 144 -9.89 7.01 -14.93
N THR A 145 -10.66 8.05 -15.22
CA THR A 145 -11.89 8.38 -14.50
C THR A 145 -12.98 7.34 -14.76
N CYS A 146 -13.19 6.94 -16.01
CA CYS A 146 -14.14 5.88 -16.38
C CYS A 146 -13.78 4.54 -15.72
N ASP A 147 -12.50 4.16 -15.71
CA ASP A 147 -12.02 2.96 -15.04
C ASP A 147 -12.29 3.02 -13.52
N THR A 148 -12.07 4.18 -12.91
CA THR A 148 -12.35 4.38 -11.48
C THR A 148 -13.86 4.34 -11.19
N MET A 149 -14.71 4.87 -12.08
CA MET A 149 -16.18 4.75 -11.97
C MET A 149 -16.63 3.29 -12.06
N ALA A 150 -16.09 2.53 -13.02
CA ALA A 150 -16.37 1.11 -13.13
C ALA A 150 -15.94 0.37 -11.86
N LEU A 151 -14.75 0.65 -11.33
CA LEU A 151 -14.28 0.06 -10.08
C LEU A 151 -15.20 0.40 -8.89
N LEU A 152 -15.64 1.66 -8.77
CA LEU A 152 -16.59 2.08 -7.74
C LEU A 152 -17.91 1.32 -7.84
N ALA A 153 -18.43 1.06 -9.05
CA ALA A 153 -19.64 0.27 -9.22
C ALA A 153 -19.50 -1.18 -8.69
N HIS A 154 -18.29 -1.75 -8.80
CA HIS A 154 -18.01 -3.11 -8.34
C HIS A 154 -17.67 -3.18 -6.84
N LYS A 155 -16.83 -2.27 -6.35
CA LYS A 155 -16.30 -2.27 -4.97
C LYS A 155 -17.10 -1.38 -3.99
N GLY A 156 -17.91 -0.46 -4.51
CA GLY A 156 -18.71 0.51 -3.74
C GLY A 156 -19.79 -0.11 -2.85
N ARG A 157 -20.12 -1.39 -3.02
CA ARG A 157 -21.09 -2.09 -2.17
C ARG A 157 -20.71 -2.14 -0.69
N SER A 158 -19.42 -1.99 -0.37
CA SER A 158 -18.91 -1.95 1.00
C SER A 158 -18.86 -0.55 1.59
N LEU A 159 -19.06 0.50 0.78
CA LEU A 159 -19.00 1.88 1.22
C LEU A 159 -20.39 2.34 1.70
N SER A 160 -20.42 3.28 2.64
CA SER A 160 -21.65 3.98 2.98
C SER A 160 -22.19 4.73 1.75
N GLU A 161 -23.51 4.93 1.70
CA GLU A 161 -24.16 5.70 0.64
C GLU A 161 -23.57 7.11 0.50
N GLU A 162 -23.33 7.81 1.61
CA GLU A 162 -22.71 9.15 1.62
C GLU A 162 -21.35 9.18 0.89
N LYS A 163 -20.41 8.32 1.30
CA LYS A 163 -19.10 8.18 0.64
C LYS A 163 -19.22 7.82 -0.85
N THR A 164 -20.20 7.00 -1.20
CA THR A 164 -20.44 6.58 -2.58
C THR A 164 -20.90 7.76 -3.43
N GLU A 165 -21.83 8.58 -2.92
CA GLU A 165 -22.31 9.79 -3.60
C GLU A 165 -21.21 10.84 -3.74
N LEU A 166 -20.39 11.04 -2.70
CA LEU A 166 -19.22 11.93 -2.77
C LEU A 166 -18.26 11.52 -3.89
N LEU A 167 -17.91 10.22 -3.97
CA LEU A 167 -17.05 9.70 -5.02
C LEU A 167 -17.69 9.84 -6.42
N ARG A 168 -18.98 9.53 -6.57
CA ARG A 168 -19.70 9.71 -7.84
C ARG A 168 -19.66 11.15 -8.31
N LEU A 169 -19.91 12.09 -7.42
CA LEU A 169 -19.91 13.51 -7.74
C LEU A 169 -18.51 13.99 -8.18
N ALA A 170 -17.46 13.61 -7.45
CA ALA A 170 -16.08 13.94 -7.79
C ALA A 170 -15.66 13.34 -9.16
N LEU A 171 -16.02 12.09 -9.42
CA LEU A 171 -15.74 11.41 -10.70
C LEU A 171 -16.45 12.08 -11.87
N VAL A 172 -17.74 12.41 -11.75
CA VAL A 172 -18.49 13.10 -12.81
C VAL A 172 -17.89 14.49 -13.10
N ARG A 173 -17.52 15.24 -12.07
CA ARG A 173 -16.87 16.55 -12.22
C ARG A 173 -15.51 16.41 -12.90
N ASN A 174 -14.70 15.43 -12.50
CA ASN A 174 -13.42 15.19 -13.14
C ASN A 174 -13.59 14.79 -14.62
N LEU A 175 -14.52 13.89 -14.92
CA LEU A 175 -14.80 13.45 -16.28
C LEU A 175 -15.21 14.62 -17.18
N ALA A 176 -16.09 15.50 -16.68
CA ALA A 176 -16.50 16.70 -17.42
C ALA A 176 -15.30 17.60 -17.74
N ARG A 177 -14.42 17.86 -16.75
CA ARG A 177 -13.22 18.68 -16.95
C ARG A 177 -12.21 18.01 -17.89
N ALA A 178 -11.96 16.71 -17.72
CA ALA A 178 -11.03 15.96 -18.55
C ALA A 178 -11.50 15.85 -20.01
N SER A 179 -12.81 15.75 -20.25
CA SER A 179 -13.39 15.70 -21.61
C SER A 179 -13.36 17.05 -22.33
N LEU A 180 -13.27 18.16 -21.58
CA LEU A 180 -13.16 19.51 -22.12
C LEU A 180 -11.71 20.00 -22.22
N ALA A 181 -10.78 19.29 -21.57
CA ALA A 181 -9.36 19.62 -21.66
C ALA A 181 -8.87 19.35 -23.09
N PRO A 182 -8.06 20.25 -23.68
CA PRO A 182 -7.43 19.97 -24.96
C PRO A 182 -6.54 18.73 -24.81
N SER A 183 -6.59 17.83 -25.79
CA SER A 183 -5.70 16.68 -25.87
C SER A 183 -4.25 17.17 -25.71
N GLU A 184 -3.55 16.79 -24.64
CA GLU A 184 -2.10 16.96 -24.58
C GLU A 184 -1.51 15.98 -25.62
N GLU A 185 -1.24 16.48 -26.84
CA GLU A 185 -0.42 15.80 -27.86
C GLU A 185 1.03 15.60 -27.39
#